data_AF-A0AAG5DPR3-F1
#
_entry.id   AF-A0AAG5DPR3-F1
#
_cell.length_a   1.000
_cell.length_b   1.000
_cell.length_c   1.000
_cell.angle_alpha   90.00
_cell.angle_beta   90.00
_cell.angle_gamma   90.00
#
_symmetry.space_group_name_H-M   'P 1'
#
loop_
_entity.id
_entity.type
_entity.pdbx_description
1 polymer ?
#
loop_
_entity_poly.entity_id
_entity_poly.type
_entity_poly.pdbx_seq_one_letter_code
_entity_poly.pdbx_strand_id
1 'polypeptide(L)'
;MVVPDRVPIEQMSVVRIVIKTLPELPHNAQYRCVFGNATPIHANVMKEGLLCTTSPVNERPTIGDGLNHVLVPLSVRNSETNKDFVSRSLAFYDCTRQDSCRICLLHWLQRTVDRCGR
;
A
#
# COMPACT_ATOMS: atom_id res chain seq x y z
N MET A 1 0.81 12.16 2.13
CA MET A 1 0.37 11.54 0.85
C MET A 1 0.96 10.14 0.79
N VAL A 2 0.31 9.18 0.13
CA VAL A 2 0.85 7.82 -0.06
C VAL A 2 1.15 7.62 -1.54
N VAL A 3 2.34 7.13 -1.87
CA VAL A 3 2.80 6.93 -3.25
C VAL A 3 3.55 5.60 -3.36
N PRO A 4 3.11 4.67 -4.22
CA PRO A 4 1.82 4.68 -4.94
C PRO A 4 0.64 4.50 -3.97
N ASP A 5 -0.55 4.95 -4.37
CA ASP A 5 -1.82 4.78 -3.64
C ASP A 5 -2.55 3.47 -4.01
N ARG A 6 -2.05 2.77 -5.03
CA ARG A 6 -2.55 1.47 -5.50
C ARG A 6 -1.40 0.49 -5.73
N VAL A 7 -1.52 -0.72 -5.21
CA VAL A 7 -0.50 -1.78 -5.34
C VAL A 7 -1.14 -3.14 -5.69
N PRO A 8 -0.45 -4.01 -6.45
CA PRO A 8 -0.96 -5.34 -6.75
C PRO A 8 -1.10 -6.19 -5.48
N ILE A 9 -2.20 -6.95 -5.35
CA ILE A 9 -2.47 -7.79 -4.18
C ILE A 9 -1.55 -9.02 -4.08
N GLU A 10 -1.04 -9.53 -5.20
CA GLU A 10 -0.19 -10.73 -5.25
C GLU A 10 1.32 -10.43 -5.22
N GLN A 11 1.72 -9.16 -5.20
CA GLN A 11 3.13 -8.77 -5.31
C GLN A 11 3.59 -7.91 -4.13
N MET A 12 4.85 -8.07 -3.75
CA MET A 12 5.50 -7.17 -2.80
C MET A 12 5.79 -5.83 -3.49
N SER A 13 5.39 -4.74 -2.86
CA SER A 13 5.62 -3.38 -3.35
C SER A 13 6.22 -2.52 -2.25
N VAL A 14 6.85 -1.42 -2.64
CA VAL A 14 7.36 -0.41 -1.72
C VAL A 14 6.47 0.81 -1.79
N VAL A 15 6.00 1.25 -0.63
CA VAL A 15 5.11 2.40 -0.48
C VAL A 15 5.84 3.51 0.27
N ARG A 16 5.80 4.72 -0.28
CA ARG A 16 6.30 5.93 0.33
C ARG A 16 5.16 6.71 0.95
N ILE A 17 5.31 7.05 2.23
CA ILE A 17 4.38 7.91 2.97
C ILE A 17 5.05 9.27 3.13
N VAL A 18 4.61 10.24 2.34
CA VAL A 18 5.11 11.63 2.39
C VAL A 18 4.45 12.34 3.57
N ILE A 19 5.27 12.74 4.55
CA ILE A 19 4.88 13.40 5.79
C ILE A 19 5.82 14.59 5.98
N LYS A 20 5.26 15.80 6.11
CA LYS A 20 6.06 17.04 6.20
C LYS A 20 6.84 17.16 7.51
N THR A 21 6.25 16.71 8.61
CA THR A 21 6.82 16.82 9.95
C THR A 21 6.61 15.51 10.68
N LEU A 22 7.71 14.79 10.89
CA LEU A 22 7.75 13.62 11.78
C LEU A 22 8.21 14.09 13.16
N PRO A 23 7.52 13.69 14.25
CA PRO A 23 8.02 13.94 15.61
C PRO A 23 9.44 13.39 15.80
N GLU A 24 10.21 13.99 16.69
CA GLU A 24 11.50 13.39 17.06
C GLU A 24 11.27 12.07 17.82
N LEU A 25 12.01 11.03 17.43
CA LEU A 25 11.99 9.74 18.10
C LEU A 25 13.06 9.74 19.20
N PRO A 26 12.74 9.33 20.44
CA PRO A 26 13.75 9.15 21.47
C PRO A 26 14.71 7.99 21.13
N HIS A 27 15.81 7.90 21.87
CA HIS A 27 16.83 6.88 21.68
C HIS A 27 16.20 5.47 21.66
N ASN A 28 16.40 4.73 20.55
CA ASN A 28 15.88 3.39 20.24
C ASN A 28 14.42 3.27 19.78
N ALA A 29 13.68 4.37 19.61
CA ALA A 29 12.35 4.32 19.03
C ALA A 29 12.42 4.24 17.48
N GLN A 30 11.42 3.60 16.87
CA GLN A 30 11.32 3.41 15.42
C GLN A 30 9.89 3.61 14.94
N TYR A 31 9.74 4.05 13.70
CA TYR A 31 8.45 4.06 13.02
C TYR A 31 8.13 2.69 12.41
N ARG A 32 6.86 2.31 12.49
CA ARG A 32 6.31 1.12 11.84
C ARG A 32 5.09 1.46 11.01
N CYS A 33 4.98 0.86 9.83
CA CYS A 33 3.81 0.92 8.98
C CYS A 33 2.86 -0.22 9.34
N VAL A 34 1.60 0.10 9.59
CA VAL A 34 0.54 -0.84 9.95
C VAL A 34 -0.50 -0.84 8.84
N PHE A 35 -0.72 -1.99 8.20
CA PHE A 35 -1.67 -2.14 7.10
C PHE A 35 -2.93 -2.86 7.61
N GLY A 36 -3.96 -2.12 7.99
CA GLY A 36 -5.18 -2.69 8.59
C GLY A 36 -4.86 -3.46 9.86
N ASN A 37 -5.12 -4.77 9.82
CA ASN A 37 -4.86 -5.70 10.92
C ASN A 37 -3.58 -6.53 10.70
N ALA A 38 -2.79 -6.24 9.67
CA ALA A 38 -1.54 -6.93 9.39
C ALA A 38 -0.45 -6.59 10.41
N THR A 39 0.60 -7.41 10.43
CA THR A 39 1.77 -7.20 11.27
C THR A 39 2.44 -5.85 10.97
N PRO A 40 2.86 -5.09 12.01
CA PRO A 40 3.57 -3.83 11.80
C PRO A 40 4.94 -4.05 11.14
N ILE A 41 5.21 -3.30 10.08
CA ILE A 41 6.43 -3.39 9.27
C ILE A 41 7.37 -2.25 9.61
N HIS A 42 8.66 -2.52 9.72
CA HIS A 42 9.65 -1.46 9.95
C HIS A 42 9.64 -0.43 8.82
N ALA A 43 9.54 0.85 9.21
CA ALA A 43 9.60 1.96 8.29
C ALA A 43 11.03 2.50 8.21
N ASN A 44 11.52 2.73 6.99
CA ASN A 44 12.77 3.42 6.77
C ASN A 44 12.51 4.92 6.73
N VAL A 45 13.16 5.68 7.63
CA VAL A 45 12.97 7.12 7.74
C VAL A 45 13.74 7.83 6.63
N MET A 46 13.06 8.67 5.86
CA MET A 46 13.64 9.50 4.82
C MET A 46 13.42 10.97 5.15
N LYS A 47 14.20 11.86 4.51
CA LYS A 47 14.11 13.31 4.70
C LYS A 47 12.70 13.87 4.48
N GLU A 48 11.94 13.28 3.56
CA GLU A 48 10.60 13.74 3.14
C GLU A 48 9.48 12.73 3.49
N GLY A 49 9.69 11.84 4.46
CA GLY A 49 8.67 10.91 4.92
C GLY A 49 9.19 9.54 5.33
N LEU A 50 8.39 8.50 5.09
CA LEU A 50 8.68 7.12 5.46
C LEU A 50 8.59 6.19 4.25
N LEU A 51 9.43 5.17 4.21
CA LEU A 51 9.42 4.13 3.19
C LEU A 51 9.13 2.78 3.85
N CYS A 52 8.14 2.06 3.35
CA CYS A 52 7.72 0.77 3.88
C CYS A 52 7.50 -0.23 2.77
N THR A 53 7.83 -1.49 3.02
CA THR A 53 7.32 -2.60 2.20
C THR A 53 5.86 -2.85 2.53
N THR A 54 5.08 -3.32 1.56
CA THR A 54 3.68 -3.76 1.77
C THR A 54 3.62 -4.99 2.66
N SER A 55 2.45 -5.23 3.29
CA SER A 55 2.20 -6.44 4.06
C SER A 55 2.40 -7.73 3.26
N PRO A 56 2.78 -8.84 3.94
CA PRO A 56 2.82 -10.17 3.34
C PRO A 56 1.49 -10.55 2.68
N VAL A 57 1.53 -11.27 1.55
CA VAL A 57 0.32 -11.60 0.77
C VAL A 57 -0.71 -12.38 1.60
N ASN A 58 -0.26 -13.25 2.49
CA ASN A 58 -1.10 -14.03 3.41
C ASN A 58 -1.82 -13.20 4.48
N GLU A 59 -1.39 -11.96 4.73
CA GLU A 59 -2.02 -11.04 5.70
C GLU A 59 -2.85 -9.95 5.02
N ARG A 60 -2.94 -9.95 3.68
CA ARG A 60 -3.75 -9.00 2.94
C ARG A 60 -5.22 -9.41 2.98
N PRO A 61 -6.15 -8.46 3.10
CA PRO A 61 -7.57 -8.78 3.00
C PRO A 61 -7.91 -9.24 1.59
N THR A 62 -8.86 -10.16 1.50
CA THR A 62 -9.39 -10.62 0.22
C THR A 62 -10.20 -9.51 -0.46
N ILE A 63 -10.13 -9.47 -1.79
CA ILE A 63 -10.99 -8.60 -2.60
C ILE A 63 -12.35 -9.29 -2.69
N GLY A 64 -13.41 -8.58 -2.31
CA GLY A 64 -14.78 -9.09 -2.34
C GLY A 64 -15.26 -9.38 -3.76
N ASP A 65 -16.23 -10.27 -3.89
CA ASP A 65 -16.79 -10.65 -5.19
C ASP A 65 -17.39 -9.43 -5.92
N GLY A 66 -17.09 -9.30 -7.21
CA GLY A 66 -17.49 -8.16 -8.02
C GLY A 66 -16.68 -6.87 -7.80
N LEU A 67 -15.69 -6.88 -6.91
CA LEU A 67 -14.74 -5.78 -6.73
C LEU A 67 -13.40 -6.10 -7.40
N ASN A 68 -12.71 -5.07 -7.87
CA ASN A 68 -11.36 -5.16 -8.43
C ASN A 68 -10.27 -4.69 -7.45
N HIS A 69 -10.66 -4.11 -6.31
CA HIS A 69 -9.75 -3.61 -5.29
C HIS A 69 -10.36 -3.67 -3.89
N VAL A 70 -9.49 -3.64 -2.88
CA VAL A 70 -9.85 -3.49 -1.47
C VAL A 70 -9.04 -2.34 -0.88
N LEU A 71 -9.70 -1.47 -0.11
CA LEU A 71 -9.06 -0.36 0.58
C LEU A 71 -8.60 -0.80 1.97
N VAL A 72 -7.32 -0.59 2.25
CA VAL A 72 -6.69 -0.94 3.52
C VAL A 72 -6.17 0.34 4.19
N PRO A 73 -6.52 0.59 5.47
CA PRO A 73 -5.99 1.73 6.18
C PRO A 73 -4.50 1.47 6.49
N LEU A 74 -3.64 2.32 5.95
CA LEU A 74 -2.21 2.39 6.23
C LEU A 74 -1.97 3.44 7.31
N SER A 75 -1.51 2.97 8.47
CA SER A 75 -1.19 3.79 9.62
C SER A 75 0.31 3.81 9.91
N VAL A 76 0.81 4.91 10.48
CA VAL A 76 2.18 5.03 11.00
C VAL A 76 2.16 5.00 12.52
N ARG A 77 2.81 3.98 13.09
CA ARG A 77 2.93 3.75 14.53
C ARG A 77 4.32 4.08 15.05
N ASN A 78 4.41 4.77 16.18
CA ASN A 78 5.67 4.85 16.94
C ASN A 78 5.80 3.61 17.83
N SER A 79 6.92 2.90 17.76
CA SER A 79 7.18 1.69 18.55
C SER A 79 7.24 1.94 20.06
N GLU A 80 7.56 3.17 20.49
CA GLU A 80 7.67 3.54 21.91
C GLU A 80 6.29 3.68 22.55
N THR A 81 5.44 4.52 21.97
CA THR A 81 4.11 4.84 22.53
C THR A 81 3.00 3.93 22.02
N ASN A 82 3.29 3.12 20.98
CA ASN A 82 2.32 2.32 20.22
C ASN A 82 1.11 3.13 19.71
N LYS A 83 1.29 4.44 19.53
CA LYS A 83 0.26 5.33 18.97
C LYS A 83 0.41 5.47 17.48
N ASP A 84 -0.74 5.53 16.80
CA ASP A 84 -0.86 5.79 15.37
C ASP A 84 -1.06 7.28 15.13
N PHE A 85 -0.22 7.88 14.28
CA PHE A 85 -0.21 9.35 14.06
C PHE A 85 -0.75 9.76 12.69
N VAL A 86 -0.54 8.92 11.68
CA VAL A 86 -0.98 9.18 10.30
C VAL A 86 -1.78 7.98 9.85
N SER A 87 -2.99 8.19 9.35
CA SER A 87 -3.82 7.15 8.73
C SER A 87 -4.23 7.59 7.33
N ARG A 88 -3.98 6.74 6.34
CA ARG A 88 -4.29 6.97 4.91
C ARG A 88 -4.78 5.66 4.31
N SER A 89 -5.52 5.71 3.21
CA SER A 89 -5.98 4.49 2.54
C SER A 89 -5.01 4.09 1.44
N LEU A 90 -4.74 2.78 1.33
CA LEU A 90 -4.01 2.15 0.23
C LEU A 90 -4.94 1.14 -0.43
N ALA A 91 -4.99 1.12 -1.77
CA ALA A 91 -5.78 0.11 -2.48
C ALA A 91 -4.90 -1.07 -2.89
N PHE A 92 -5.27 -2.29 -2.46
CA PHE A 92 -4.77 -3.50 -3.08
C PHE A 92 -5.70 -3.88 -4.24
N TYR A 93 -5.15 -4.06 -5.43
CA TYR A 93 -5.92 -4.42 -6.62
C TYR A 93 -5.49 -5.77 -7.20
N ASP A 94 -6.40 -6.42 -7.91
CA ASP A 94 -6.15 -7.66 -8.63
C ASP A 94 -6.54 -7.50 -10.10
N CYS A 95 -5.55 -7.55 -10.99
CA CYS A 95 -5.77 -7.47 -12.43
C CYS A 95 -6.47 -8.71 -13.00
N THR A 96 -6.39 -9.87 -12.32
CA THR A 96 -6.98 -11.13 -12.82
C THR A 96 -8.50 -11.14 -12.70
N ARG A 97 -9.05 -10.38 -11.74
CA ARG A 97 -10.49 -10.20 -11.52
C ARG A 97 -11.13 -9.19 -12.46
N GLN A 98 -10.34 -8.40 -13.19
CA GLN A 98 -10.85 -7.57 -14.26
C GLN A 98 -10.99 -8.43 -15.52
N ASP A 99 -12.22 -8.85 -15.86
CA ASP A 99 -12.54 -9.46 -17.15
C ASP A 99 -12.08 -8.58 -18.34
N SER A 100 -11.98 -7.26 -18.14
CA SER A 100 -11.43 -6.32 -19.12
C SER A 100 -9.90 -6.43 -19.32
N CYS A 101 -9.15 -6.97 -18.36
CA CYS A 101 -7.70 -7.18 -18.50
C CYS A 101 -7.39 -8.38 -19.41
N ARG A 102 -8.24 -9.43 -19.39
CA ARG A 102 -8.18 -10.52 -20.38
C ARG A 102 -8.48 -10.05 -21.80
N ILE A 103 -9.36 -9.06 -21.96
CA ILE A 103 -9.60 -8.41 -23.26
C ILE A 103 -8.38 -7.59 -23.70
N CYS A 104 -7.69 -6.92 -22.77
CA CYS A 104 -6.46 -6.17 -23.07
C CYS A 104 -5.31 -7.10 -23.52
N LEU A 105 -5.19 -8.29 -22.93
CA LEU A 105 -4.20 -9.31 -23.31
C LEU A 105 -4.59 -10.13 -24.56
N LEU A 106 -5.83 -10.07 -25.03
CA LEU A 106 -6.22 -10.61 -26.34
C LEU A 106 -6.14 -9.55 -27.45
N HIS A 107 -6.03 -8.27 -27.11
CA HIS A 107 -5.86 -7.15 -28.03
C HIS A 107 -4.38 -6.77 -28.28
N TRP A 108 -3.45 -7.74 -28.28
CA TRP A 108 -2.07 -7.53 -28.76
C TRP A 108 -1.95 -7.55 -30.29
N LEU A 109 -2.94 -6.99 -30.99
CA LEU A 109 -2.70 -6.24 -32.21
C LEU A 109 -3.16 -4.81 -31.95
N GLN A 110 -2.17 -3.95 -31.70
CA GLN A 110 -2.24 -2.49 -31.74
C GLN A 110 -2.66 -1.74 -30.46
N ARG A 111 -1.63 -1.32 -29.69
CA ARG A 111 -1.54 -0.04 -28.96
C ARG A 111 -2.66 0.28 -27.96
N THR A 112 -2.38 0.16 -26.66
CA THR A 112 -2.32 1.28 -25.67
C THR A 112 -2.36 0.72 -24.24
N VAL A 113 -1.21 0.79 -23.57
CA VAL A 113 -1.07 0.60 -22.12
C VAL A 113 -1.64 1.84 -21.43
N ASP A 114 -2.97 2.01 -21.34
CA ASP A 114 -3.54 3.20 -20.68
C ASP A 114 -4.97 3.04 -20.12
N ARG A 115 -5.48 1.82 -19.96
CA ARG A 115 -6.84 1.63 -19.37
C ARG A 115 -6.94 0.50 -18.34
N CYS A 116 -6.10 0.56 -17.31
CA CYS A 116 -6.37 -0.12 -16.04
C CYS A 116 -6.77 0.87 -14.92
N GLY A 117 -7.25 2.06 -15.30
CA GLY A 117 -7.60 3.12 -14.35
C GLY A 117 -8.71 4.03 -14.88
N ARG A 118 -9.95 3.54 -14.84
CA ARG A 118 -11.11 4.39 -14.67
C ARG A 118 -12.17 3.63 -13.88
#